data_AF-A0A8R7TXH5-F1
#
_entry.id   AF-A0A8R7TXH5-F1
#
_cell.length_a   1.000
_cell.length_b   1.000
_cell.length_c   1.000
_cell.angle_alpha   90.00
_cell.angle_beta   90.00
_cell.angle_gamma   90.00
#
_symmetry.space_group_name_H-M   'P 1'
#
loop_
_entity.id
_entity.type
_entity.pdbx_description
1 polymer ?
#
loop_
_entity_poly.entity_id
_entity_poly.type
_entity_poly.pdbx_seq_one_letter_code
_entity_poly.pdbx_strand_id
1 'polypeptide(L)'
;MQEVARMLPIFFRTVQHLSHTLNDLSLVIPVAPHRDVRTYVENVVRSVPFPVVLIPGGSLEKRYGAFNASKAALCTSGTAVMELMLAKLPCVVAYQAHFLTECFIHLRKKINFISLPNILLDSPIVPEILFRACTDKNLAAKLSEVIFNDEVRQLQVGSAERMLQVLYEPIKRRGNLFAEELGDLGLSSDVYSPGTIAALTVLYMDKNRHRN
;
A
#
# COMPACT_ATOMS: atom_id res chain seq x y z
N MET A 1 9.48 -4.50 12.72
CA MET A 1 9.52 -5.96 13.00
C MET A 1 8.15 -6.58 13.26
N GLN A 2 7.34 -6.09 14.21
CA GLN A 2 6.04 -6.72 14.56
C GLN A 2 5.06 -6.84 13.38
N GLU A 3 4.93 -5.81 12.54
CA GLU A 3 4.04 -5.88 11.36
C GLU A 3 4.49 -6.96 10.36
N VAL A 4 5.78 -6.99 10.01
CA VAL A 4 6.33 -7.98 9.07
C VAL A 4 6.14 -9.39 9.61
N ALA A 5 6.45 -9.63 10.88
CA ALA A 5 6.28 -10.94 11.51
C ALA A 5 4.82 -11.41 11.55
N ARG A 6 3.86 -10.47 11.59
CA ARG A 6 2.42 -10.76 11.61
C ARG A 6 1.84 -10.98 10.21
N MET A 7 2.22 -10.14 9.25
CA MET A 7 1.63 -10.13 7.91
C MET A 7 2.31 -11.09 6.94
N LEU A 8 3.64 -11.25 7.01
CA LEU A 8 4.39 -12.05 6.04
C LEU A 8 3.91 -13.52 5.98
N PRO A 9 3.62 -14.21 7.12
CA PRO A 9 3.08 -15.56 7.05
C PRO A 9 1.72 -15.64 6.36
N ILE A 10 0.88 -14.62 6.50
CA ILE A 10 -0.43 -14.54 5.84
C ILE A 10 -0.22 -14.34 4.33
N PHE A 11 0.71 -13.48 3.93
CA PHE A 11 1.03 -13.26 2.52
C PHE A 11 1.60 -14.50 1.85
N PHE A 12 2.48 -15.25 2.51
CA PHE A 12 3.01 -16.48 1.92
C PHE A 12 1.95 -17.56 1.77
N ARG A 13 1.05 -17.74 2.75
CA ARG A 13 -0.10 -18.62 2.59
C ARG A 13 -1.04 -18.15 1.46
N THR A 14 -1.24 -16.84 1.32
CA THR A 14 -2.00 -16.25 0.21
C THR A 14 -1.41 -16.63 -1.14
N VAL A 15 -0.10 -16.44 -1.30
CA VAL A 15 0.64 -16.78 -2.52
C VAL A 15 0.63 -18.29 -2.77
N GLN A 16 0.71 -19.10 -1.72
CA GLN A 16 0.60 -20.55 -1.83
C GLN A 16 -0.75 -20.98 -2.41
N HIS A 17 -1.87 -20.41 -1.96
CA HIS A 17 -3.19 -20.65 -2.57
C HIS A 17 -3.20 -20.30 -4.06
N LEU A 18 -2.56 -19.19 -4.43
CA LEU A 18 -2.48 -18.74 -5.82
C LEU A 18 -1.56 -19.59 -6.68
N SER A 19 -0.49 -20.16 -6.13
CA SER A 19 0.44 -21.03 -6.89
C SER A 19 -0.22 -22.32 -7.39
N HIS A 20 -1.35 -22.73 -6.82
CA HIS A 20 -2.14 -23.85 -7.34
C HIS A 20 -2.94 -23.50 -8.61
N THR A 21 -3.17 -22.21 -8.86
CA THR A 21 -3.93 -21.71 -10.02
C THR A 21 -3.03 -21.03 -11.06
N LEU A 22 -1.92 -20.45 -10.60
CA LEU A 22 -0.93 -19.74 -11.43
C LEU A 22 0.34 -20.56 -11.56
N ASN A 23 0.50 -21.24 -12.71
CA ASN A 23 1.63 -22.13 -12.97
C ASN A 23 2.98 -21.39 -13.08
N ASP A 24 2.99 -20.13 -13.50
CA ASP A 24 4.19 -19.30 -13.68
C ASP A 24 4.27 -18.15 -12.66
N LEU A 25 3.93 -18.44 -11.39
CA LEU A 25 3.99 -17.44 -10.33
C LEU A 25 5.42 -17.21 -9.84
N SER A 26 5.86 -15.96 -9.86
CA SER A 26 7.09 -15.51 -9.18
C SER A 26 6.75 -14.40 -8.19
N LEU A 27 7.24 -14.51 -6.96
CA LEU A 27 7.03 -13.51 -5.93
C LEU A 27 8.23 -12.56 -5.86
N VAL A 28 7.98 -11.26 -5.95
CA VAL A 28 9.02 -10.23 -5.75
C VAL A 28 8.76 -9.50 -4.44
N ILE A 29 9.77 -9.42 -3.56
CA ILE A 29 9.64 -8.79 -2.24
C ILE A 29 10.68 -7.67 -2.11
N PRO A 30 10.26 -6.40 -2.18
CA PRO A 30 11.07 -5.28 -1.71
C PRO A 30 11.23 -5.35 -0.19
N VAL A 31 12.47 -5.53 0.26
CA VAL A 31 12.79 -5.68 1.68
C VAL A 31 13.22 -4.33 2.23
N ALA A 32 12.62 -3.88 3.34
CA ALA A 32 13.03 -2.64 4.00
C ALA A 32 14.54 -2.68 4.40
N PRO A 33 15.25 -1.54 4.40
CA PRO A 33 16.68 -1.47 4.74
C PRO A 33 16.93 -1.60 6.26
N HIS A 34 16.33 -2.61 6.89
CA HIS A 34 16.49 -2.94 8.30
C HIS A 34 17.02 -4.36 8.43
N ARG A 35 18.17 -4.51 9.12
CA ARG A 35 18.89 -5.79 9.22
C ARG A 35 18.00 -6.94 9.68
N ASP A 36 17.26 -6.75 10.77
CA ASP A 36 16.43 -7.83 11.33
C ASP A 36 15.26 -8.23 10.43
N VAL A 37 14.68 -7.26 9.70
CA VAL A 37 13.61 -7.53 8.73
C VAL A 37 14.17 -8.37 7.60
N ARG A 38 15.34 -8.00 7.08
CA ARG A 38 16.01 -8.73 6.02
C ARG A 38 16.33 -10.17 6.42
N THR A 39 16.97 -10.36 7.57
CA THR A 39 17.30 -11.70 8.08
C THR A 39 16.04 -12.54 8.27
N TYR A 40 14.97 -11.96 8.82
CA TYR A 40 13.70 -12.66 8.98
C TYR A 40 13.11 -13.09 7.64
N VAL A 41 12.99 -12.17 6.67
CA VAL A 41 12.44 -12.47 5.33
C VAL A 41 13.29 -13.53 4.63
N GLU A 42 14.62 -13.41 4.64
CA GLU A 42 15.53 -14.39 4.02
C GLU A 42 15.34 -15.80 4.63
N ASN A 43 15.11 -15.91 5.94
CA ASN A 43 14.88 -17.18 6.59
C ASN A 43 13.54 -17.81 6.19
N VAL A 44 12.46 -17.02 6.14
CA VAL A 44 11.13 -17.55 5.79
C VAL A 44 11.05 -17.89 4.30
N VAL A 45 11.74 -17.16 3.43
CA VAL A 45 11.76 -17.43 1.98
C VAL A 45 12.41 -18.77 1.63
N ARG A 46 13.34 -19.27 2.46
CA ARG A 46 13.95 -20.59 2.20
C ARG A 46 12.97 -21.76 2.32
N SER A 47 11.82 -21.58 2.96
CA SER A 47 10.85 -22.65 3.20
C SER A 47 9.60 -22.59 2.32
N VAL A 48 9.51 -21.64 1.38
CA VAL A 48 8.34 -21.55 0.48
C VAL A 48 8.52 -22.38 -0.80
N PRO A 49 7.45 -22.98 -1.34
CA PRO A 49 7.53 -23.88 -2.50
C PRO A 49 7.50 -23.16 -3.86
N PHE A 50 7.65 -21.84 -3.90
CA PHE A 50 7.55 -21.02 -5.12
C PHE A 50 8.74 -20.05 -5.26
N PRO A 51 9.12 -19.64 -6.49
CA PRO A 51 10.23 -18.71 -6.72
C PRO A 51 10.01 -17.36 -6.02
N VAL A 52 11.04 -16.89 -5.31
CA VAL A 52 11.05 -15.57 -4.66
C VAL A 52 12.30 -14.78 -5.05
N VAL A 53 12.10 -13.54 -5.47
CA VAL A 53 13.15 -12.56 -5.74
C VAL A 53 13.12 -11.47 -4.67
N LEU A 54 14.21 -11.35 -3.91
CA LEU A 54 14.36 -10.30 -2.91
C LEU A 54 15.01 -9.06 -3.53
N ILE A 55 14.35 -7.91 -3.40
CA ILE A 55 14.92 -6.62 -3.80
C ILE A 55 15.49 -5.93 -2.56
N PRO A 56 16.81 -5.65 -2.52
CA PRO A 56 17.43 -4.97 -1.39
C PRO A 56 16.83 -3.58 -1.17
N GLY A 57 16.60 -3.24 0.10
CA GLY A 57 16.15 -1.90 0.49
C GLY A 57 17.17 -0.82 0.13
N GLY A 58 16.68 0.41 -0.07
CA GLY A 58 17.50 1.58 -0.39
C GLY A 58 17.77 1.79 -1.89
N SER A 59 17.43 0.85 -2.76
CA SER A 59 17.50 1.05 -4.22
C SER A 59 16.13 1.37 -4.79
N LEU A 60 15.87 2.67 -5.01
CA LEU A 60 14.62 3.16 -5.57
C LEU A 60 14.35 2.59 -6.97
N GLU A 61 15.38 2.60 -7.82
CA GLU A 61 15.35 2.09 -9.19
C GLU A 61 14.92 0.62 -9.23
N LYS A 62 15.57 -0.25 -8.44
CA LYS A 62 15.23 -1.68 -8.41
C LYS A 62 13.82 -1.92 -7.88
N ARG A 63 13.37 -1.13 -6.91
CA ARG A 63 12.01 -1.24 -6.37
C ARG A 63 10.96 -0.88 -7.42
N TYR A 64 11.11 0.24 -8.13
CA TYR A 64 10.18 0.60 -9.19
C TYR A 64 10.30 -0.32 -10.42
N GLY A 65 11.50 -0.83 -10.71
CA GLY A 65 11.69 -1.90 -11.69
C GLY A 65 10.89 -3.16 -11.34
N ALA A 66 10.87 -3.54 -10.06
CA ALA A 66 10.03 -4.63 -9.58
C ALA A 66 8.53 -4.33 -9.70
N PHE A 67 8.10 -3.08 -9.45
CA PHE A 67 6.70 -2.69 -9.66
C PHE A 67 6.30 -2.84 -11.13
N ASN A 68 7.11 -2.32 -12.05
CA ASN A 68 6.85 -2.40 -13.48
C ASN A 68 6.85 -3.84 -14.02
N ALA A 69 7.62 -4.74 -13.40
CA ALA A 69 7.66 -6.16 -13.76
C ALA A 69 6.50 -6.98 -13.15
N SER A 70 5.73 -6.40 -12.22
CA SER A 70 4.68 -7.12 -11.47
C SER A 70 3.31 -6.90 -12.09
N LYS A 71 2.44 -7.92 -12.01
CA LYS A 71 1.04 -7.83 -12.50
C LYS A 71 0.08 -7.29 -11.45
N ALA A 72 0.33 -7.62 -10.18
CA ALA A 72 -0.43 -7.13 -9.04
C ALA A 72 0.45 -7.15 -7.78
N ALA A 73 0.07 -6.40 -6.76
CA ALA A 73 0.79 -6.33 -5.50
C ALA A 73 -0.11 -6.59 -4.28
N LEU A 74 0.49 -7.16 -3.23
CA LEU A 74 -0.07 -7.19 -1.88
C LEU A 74 0.76 -6.26 -1.01
N CYS A 75 0.10 -5.39 -0.26
CA CYS A 75 0.77 -4.42 0.59
C CYS A 75 0.00 -4.18 1.88
N THR A 76 0.70 -3.72 2.91
CA THR A 76 0.07 -3.16 4.10
C THR A 76 -0.29 -1.70 3.84
N SER A 77 -1.22 -1.12 4.63
CA SER A 77 -1.83 0.21 4.40
C SER A 77 -0.88 1.41 4.54
N GLY A 78 0.43 1.19 4.51
CA GLY A 78 1.45 2.23 4.63
C GLY A 78 1.70 3.01 3.33
N THR A 79 2.84 3.69 3.28
CA THR A 79 3.28 4.51 2.13
C THR A 79 3.40 3.72 0.83
N ALA A 80 3.63 2.40 0.93
CA ALA A 80 3.75 1.51 -0.21
C ALA A 80 2.50 1.51 -1.11
N VAL A 81 1.28 1.64 -0.56
CA VAL A 81 0.05 1.65 -1.37
C VAL A 81 0.04 2.85 -2.32
N MET A 82 0.49 4.01 -1.84
CA MET A 82 0.60 5.21 -2.68
C MET A 82 1.60 5.01 -3.81
N GLU A 83 2.75 4.43 -3.52
CA GLU A 83 3.80 4.20 -4.51
C GLU A 83 3.35 3.20 -5.59
N LEU A 84 2.63 2.15 -5.19
CA LEU A 84 2.04 1.16 -6.10
C LEU A 84 0.98 1.82 -7.02
N MET A 85 0.08 2.63 -6.44
CA MET A 85 -0.92 3.35 -7.21
C MET A 85 -0.29 4.36 -8.19
N LEU A 86 0.75 5.09 -7.75
CA LEU A 86 1.51 5.99 -8.62
C LEU A 86 2.27 5.27 -9.74
N ALA A 87 2.77 4.06 -9.45
CA ALA A 87 3.37 3.18 -10.44
C ALA A 87 2.34 2.48 -11.35
N LYS A 88 1.04 2.78 -11.20
CA LYS A 88 -0.06 2.14 -11.93
C LYS A 88 -0.04 0.60 -11.77
N LEU A 89 0.43 0.10 -10.63
CA LEU A 89 0.44 -1.32 -10.29
C LEU A 89 -0.80 -1.64 -9.43
N PRO A 90 -1.77 -2.43 -9.95
CA PRO A 90 -2.93 -2.84 -9.18
C PRO A 90 -2.53 -3.56 -7.90
N CYS A 91 -3.22 -3.28 -6.80
CA CYS A 91 -2.86 -3.84 -5.52
C CYS A 91 -4.07 -4.17 -4.65
N VAL A 92 -3.82 -4.96 -3.61
CA VAL A 92 -4.75 -5.23 -2.51
C VAL A 92 -4.08 -4.82 -1.21
N VAL A 93 -4.80 -4.05 -0.40
CA VAL A 93 -4.36 -3.62 0.92
C VAL A 93 -4.81 -4.63 1.95
N ALA A 94 -3.87 -5.04 2.79
CA ALA A 94 -4.09 -6.04 3.82
C ALA A 94 -3.55 -5.57 5.16
N TYR A 95 -4.37 -5.59 6.19
CA TYR A 95 -3.90 -5.25 7.53
C TYR A 95 -4.68 -6.02 8.59
N GLN A 96 -4.03 -6.98 9.22
CA GLN A 96 -4.53 -7.52 10.49
C GLN A 96 -4.13 -6.54 11.62
N ALA A 97 -4.90 -6.40 12.70
CA ALA A 97 -4.50 -5.61 13.87
C ALA A 97 -4.68 -6.46 15.13
N HIS A 98 -4.21 -5.97 16.27
CA HIS A 98 -4.60 -6.59 17.54
C HIS A 98 -6.10 -6.36 17.78
N PHE A 99 -6.78 -7.34 18.39
CA PHE A 99 -8.24 -7.31 18.62
C PHE A 99 -8.74 -6.00 19.28
N LEU A 100 -7.98 -5.47 20.24
CA LEU A 100 -8.31 -4.21 20.90
C LEU A 100 -8.32 -3.03 19.90
N THR A 101 -7.34 -2.95 19.00
CA THR A 101 -7.25 -1.93 17.96
C THR A 101 -8.43 -2.01 16.98
N GLU A 102 -8.84 -3.23 16.61
CA GLU A 102 -10.02 -3.46 15.76
C GLU A 102 -11.30 -2.94 16.42
N CYS A 103 -11.48 -3.17 17.73
CA CYS A 103 -12.63 -2.66 18.49
C CYS A 103 -12.66 -1.12 18.55
N PHE A 104 -11.51 -0.47 18.76
CA PHE A 104 -11.43 0.99 18.80
C PHE A 104 -11.76 1.64 17.45
N ILE A 105 -11.31 1.04 16.34
CA ILE A 105 -11.59 1.54 14.99
C ILE A 105 -13.07 1.37 14.66
N HIS A 106 -13.69 0.23 14.98
CA HIS A 106 -15.13 0.01 14.80
C HIS A 106 -15.99 0.98 15.61
N LEU A 107 -15.50 1.44 16.77
CA LEU A 107 -16.20 2.44 17.58
C LEU A 107 -16.24 3.82 16.89
N ARG A 108 -15.31 4.10 15.97
CA ARG A 108 -15.28 5.33 15.17
C ARG A 108 -16.00 5.13 13.83
N LYS A 109 -17.34 5.24 13.86
CA LYS A 109 -18.25 5.15 12.69
C LYS A 109 -17.99 6.13 11.52
N LYS A 110 -16.93 6.94 11.55
CA LYS A 110 -16.65 7.98 10.55
C LYS A 110 -15.58 7.61 9.52
N ILE A 111 -14.90 6.47 9.66
CA ILE A 111 -13.80 6.09 8.78
C ILE A 111 -14.30 5.03 7.79
N ASN A 112 -14.58 5.45 6.55
CA ASN A 112 -15.04 4.54 5.48
C ASN A 112 -13.89 3.75 4.84
N PHE A 113 -12.67 4.30 4.88
CA PHE A 113 -11.48 3.74 4.24
C PHE A 113 -10.25 3.90 5.13
N ILE A 114 -9.31 2.94 5.09
CA ILE A 114 -8.05 3.01 5.82
C ILE A 114 -6.88 3.38 4.92
N SER A 115 -6.90 2.93 3.66
CA SER A 115 -5.81 3.22 2.74
C SER A 115 -5.89 4.65 2.23
N LEU A 116 -4.74 5.29 2.13
CA LEU A 116 -4.63 6.68 1.74
C LEU A 116 -5.19 6.98 0.32
N PRO A 117 -5.02 6.11 -0.70
CA PRO A 117 -5.67 6.29 -1.99
C PRO A 117 -7.20 6.35 -1.91
N ASN A 118 -7.80 5.43 -1.13
CA ASN A 118 -9.26 5.38 -1.00
C ASN A 118 -9.81 6.56 -0.19
N ILE A 119 -9.07 7.01 0.85
CA ILE A 119 -9.41 8.22 1.61
C ILE A 119 -9.35 9.46 0.71
N LEU A 120 -8.30 9.61 -0.10
CA LEU A 120 -8.12 10.76 -1.00
C LEU A 120 -9.20 10.84 -2.08
N LEU A 121 -9.58 9.68 -2.63
CA LEU A 121 -10.58 9.59 -3.69
C LEU A 121 -12.01 9.42 -3.19
N ASP A 122 -12.20 9.28 -1.87
CA ASP A 122 -13.46 8.95 -1.20
C ASP A 122 -14.21 7.79 -1.91
N SER A 123 -13.46 6.76 -2.27
CA SER A 123 -13.96 5.67 -3.13
C SER A 123 -13.17 4.37 -2.89
N PRO A 124 -13.82 3.18 -2.93
CA PRO A 124 -13.17 1.88 -2.72
C PRO A 124 -12.40 1.43 -3.98
N ILE A 125 -11.39 2.20 -4.39
CA ILE A 125 -10.59 1.92 -5.59
C ILE A 125 -9.68 0.72 -5.37
N VAL A 126 -8.98 0.71 -4.23
CA VAL A 126 -8.08 -0.38 -3.84
C VAL A 126 -8.82 -1.29 -2.87
N PRO A 127 -8.94 -2.60 -3.13
CA PRO A 127 -9.56 -3.52 -2.19
C PRO A 127 -8.82 -3.54 -0.84
N GLU A 128 -9.56 -3.34 0.25
CA GLU A 128 -9.03 -3.36 1.62
C GLU A 128 -9.54 -4.59 2.37
N ILE A 129 -8.64 -5.50 2.77
CA ILE A 129 -8.94 -6.69 3.55
C ILE A 129 -8.33 -6.53 4.94
N LEU A 130 -9.20 -6.19 5.89
CA LEU A 130 -8.78 -5.64 7.18
C LEU A 130 -9.18 -6.56 8.34
N PHE A 131 -8.38 -6.48 9.40
CA PHE A 131 -8.61 -7.09 10.70
C PHE A 131 -8.95 -8.58 10.62
N ARG A 132 -10.09 -9.02 11.17
CA ARG A 132 -10.55 -10.41 11.11
C ARG A 132 -10.78 -10.92 9.70
N ALA A 133 -11.12 -10.06 8.76
CA ALA A 133 -11.29 -10.44 7.36
C ALA A 133 -9.95 -10.69 6.65
N CYS A 134 -8.82 -10.22 7.20
CA CYS A 134 -7.46 -10.42 6.70
C CYS A 134 -6.98 -11.86 6.89
N THR A 135 -7.64 -12.78 6.18
CA THR A 135 -7.26 -14.18 6.06
C THR A 135 -6.58 -14.42 4.71
N ASP A 136 -5.73 -15.44 4.66
CA ASP A 136 -5.04 -15.89 3.45
C ASP A 136 -6.01 -16.24 2.31
N LYS A 137 -7.16 -16.85 2.62
CA LYS A 137 -8.20 -17.18 1.63
C LYS A 137 -8.86 -15.93 1.04
N ASN A 138 -9.26 -14.98 1.88
CA ASN A 138 -9.90 -13.75 1.43
C ASN A 138 -8.93 -12.91 0.60
N LEU A 139 -7.66 -12.84 1.03
CA LEU A 139 -6.61 -12.17 0.27
C LEU A 139 -6.34 -12.85 -1.06
N ALA A 140 -6.31 -14.19 -1.11
CA ALA A 140 -6.10 -14.92 -2.35
C ALA A 140 -7.24 -14.68 -3.34
N ALA A 141 -8.48 -14.74 -2.87
CA ALA A 141 -9.65 -14.45 -3.70
C ALA A 141 -9.60 -13.03 -4.29
N LYS A 142 -9.30 -12.03 -3.46
CA LYS A 142 -9.24 -10.62 -3.90
C LYS A 142 -8.04 -10.31 -4.77
N LEU A 143 -6.88 -10.88 -4.47
CA LEU A 143 -5.71 -10.72 -5.33
C LEU A 143 -5.93 -11.41 -6.68
N SER A 144 -6.57 -12.59 -6.70
CA SER A 144 -6.97 -13.28 -7.93
C SER A 144 -7.91 -12.41 -8.76
N GLU A 145 -8.91 -11.79 -8.13
CA GLU A 145 -9.80 -10.83 -8.80
C GLU A 145 -9.01 -9.68 -9.43
N VAL A 146 -8.08 -9.06 -8.71
CA VAL A 146 -7.22 -7.98 -9.24
C VAL A 146 -6.33 -8.46 -10.41
N ILE A 147 -5.86 -9.70 -10.39
CA ILE A 147 -5.00 -10.28 -11.42
C ILE A 147 -5.78 -10.60 -12.71
N PHE A 148 -7.00 -11.12 -12.58
CA PHE A 148 -7.76 -11.68 -13.71
C PHE A 148 -8.94 -10.82 -14.18
N ASN A 149 -9.46 -9.91 -13.36
CA ASN A 149 -10.52 -9.01 -13.75
C ASN A 149 -9.94 -7.71 -14.33
N ASP A 150 -10.09 -7.55 -15.63
CA ASP A 150 -9.61 -6.38 -16.36
C ASP A 150 -10.29 -5.09 -15.92
N GLU A 151 -11.59 -5.11 -15.61
CA GLU A 151 -12.32 -3.91 -15.17
C GLU A 151 -11.79 -3.40 -13.83
N VAL A 152 -11.57 -4.31 -12.87
CA VAL A 152 -10.99 -3.97 -11.55
C VAL A 152 -9.59 -3.39 -11.71
N ARG A 153 -8.79 -3.98 -12.59
CA ARG A 153 -7.44 -3.49 -12.89
C ARG A 153 -7.47 -2.10 -13.54
N GLN A 154 -8.30 -1.90 -14.56
CA GLN A 154 -8.40 -0.62 -15.25
C GLN A 154 -8.97 0.48 -14.35
N LEU A 155 -9.90 0.14 -13.45
CA LEU A 155 -10.38 1.08 -12.44
C LEU A 155 -9.24 1.59 -11.55
N GLN A 156 -8.38 0.70 -11.05
CA GLN A 156 -7.23 1.10 -10.23
C GLN A 156 -6.24 1.95 -11.02
N VAL A 157 -5.85 1.49 -12.21
CA VAL A 157 -4.90 2.18 -13.09
C VAL A 157 -5.40 3.56 -13.51
N GLY A 158 -6.66 3.67 -13.94
CA GLY A 158 -7.27 4.94 -14.34
C GLY A 158 -7.49 5.89 -13.15
N SER A 159 -7.62 5.36 -11.94
CA SER A 159 -7.74 6.18 -10.73
C SER A 159 -6.41 6.78 -10.27
N ALA A 160 -5.26 6.25 -10.73
CA ALA A 160 -3.95 6.81 -10.43
C ALA A 160 -3.82 8.27 -10.91
N GLU A 161 -4.40 8.60 -12.07
CA GLU A 161 -4.37 9.95 -12.63
C GLU A 161 -5.23 10.92 -11.82
N ARG A 162 -6.44 10.48 -11.42
CA ARG A 162 -7.30 11.25 -10.51
C ARG A 162 -6.60 11.50 -9.17
N MET A 163 -5.92 10.49 -8.63
CA MET A 163 -5.15 10.60 -7.40
C MET A 163 -4.02 11.63 -7.54
N LEU A 164 -3.27 11.59 -8.64
CA LEU A 164 -2.22 12.57 -8.93
C LEU A 164 -2.77 14.00 -9.00
N GLN A 165 -3.93 14.21 -9.62
CA GLN A 165 -4.58 15.52 -9.68
C GLN A 165 -4.94 16.03 -8.28
N VAL A 166 -5.53 15.17 -7.43
CA VAL A 166 -5.88 15.50 -6.04
C VAL A 166 -4.63 15.88 -5.23
N LEU A 167 -3.51 15.17 -5.43
CA LEU A 167 -2.24 15.48 -4.77
C LEU A 167 -1.59 16.77 -5.30
N TYR A 168 -1.73 17.07 -6.59
CA TYR A 168 -1.06 18.20 -7.22
C TYR A 168 -1.79 19.54 -7.00
N GLU A 169 -3.12 19.55 -6.92
CA GLU A 169 -3.91 20.78 -6.78
C GLU A 169 -3.51 21.65 -5.56
N PRO A 170 -3.32 21.10 -4.34
CA PRO A 170 -2.85 21.88 -3.19
C PRO A 170 -1.46 22.47 -3.41
N ILE A 171 -0.54 21.70 -4.01
CA ILE A 171 0.84 22.13 -4.31
C ILE A 171 0.80 23.28 -5.32
N LYS A 172 0.03 23.12 -6.40
CA LYS A 172 -0.13 24.12 -7.46
C LYS A 172 -0.72 25.43 -6.95
N ARG A 173 -1.75 25.37 -6.09
CA ARG A 173 -2.44 26.57 -5.57
C ARG A 173 -1.60 27.37 -4.58
N ARG A 174 -0.66 26.74 -3.88
CA ARG A 174 0.13 27.38 -2.82
C ARG A 174 1.59 27.66 -3.19
N GLY A 175 2.13 27.07 -4.25
CA GLY A 175 3.51 27.32 -4.68
C GLY A 175 4.51 27.11 -3.53
N ASN A 176 5.40 28.09 -3.30
CA ASN A 176 6.43 28.01 -2.26
C ASN A 176 5.88 27.97 -0.81
N LEU A 177 4.66 28.47 -0.56
CA LEU A 177 4.06 28.43 0.79
C LEU A 177 3.83 27.00 1.29
N PHE A 178 3.56 26.06 0.38
CA PHE A 178 3.39 24.65 0.77
C PHE A 178 4.72 24.05 1.23
N ALA A 179 5.82 24.38 0.55
CA ALA A 179 7.17 23.96 0.94
C ALA A 179 7.64 24.62 2.26
N GLU A 180 7.25 25.87 2.50
CA GLU A 180 7.53 26.58 3.77
C GLU A 180 6.74 25.99 4.95
N GLU A 181 5.43 25.75 4.82
CA GLU A 181 4.64 25.07 5.86
C GLU A 181 5.14 23.64 6.13
N LEU A 182 5.61 22.94 5.08
CA LEU A 182 6.25 21.64 5.18
C LEU A 182 7.56 21.70 5.99
N GLY A 183 8.37 22.74 5.76
CA GLY A 183 9.59 23.01 6.52
C GLY A 183 9.32 23.36 7.98
N ASP A 184 8.29 24.17 8.24
CA ASP A 184 7.86 24.58 9.59
C ASP A 184 7.28 23.42 10.42
N LEU A 185 6.76 22.37 9.77
CA LEU A 185 6.39 21.11 10.42
C LEU A 185 7.62 20.27 10.85
N GLY A 186 8.84 20.77 10.64
CA GLY A 186 10.09 20.11 11.01
C GLY A 186 10.48 18.96 10.08
N LEU A 187 9.86 18.87 8.90
CA LEU A 187 10.16 17.85 7.89
C LEU A 187 11.23 18.38 6.94
N SER A 188 12.45 17.83 7.00
CA SER A 188 13.52 18.19 6.08
C SER A 188 13.19 17.78 4.64
N SER A 189 13.84 18.44 3.67
CA SER A 189 13.62 18.24 2.23
C SER A 189 13.85 16.80 1.73
N ASP A 190 14.51 15.96 2.53
CA ASP A 190 14.80 14.56 2.23
C ASP A 190 13.67 13.60 2.64
N VAL A 191 12.54 14.10 3.18
CA VAL A 191 11.47 13.30 3.84
C VAL A 191 10.12 13.36 3.10
N TYR A 192 10.07 13.80 1.86
CA TYR A 192 8.83 13.82 1.06
C TYR A 192 8.54 12.47 0.41
N SER A 193 8.18 11.48 1.23
CA SER A 193 7.60 10.24 0.69
C SER A 193 6.22 10.53 0.07
N PRO A 194 5.77 9.79 -0.96
CA PRO A 194 4.43 9.96 -1.52
C PRO A 194 3.32 9.84 -0.47
N GLY A 195 3.51 9.01 0.55
CA GLY A 195 2.57 8.91 1.67
C GLY A 195 2.53 10.15 2.57
N THR A 196 3.67 10.83 2.76
CA THR A 196 3.74 12.08 3.53
C THR A 196 2.94 13.19 2.83
N ILE A 197 3.16 13.36 1.52
CA ILE A 197 2.45 14.37 0.70
C ILE A 197 0.94 14.09 0.72
N ALA A 198 0.57 12.82 0.59
CA ALA A 198 -0.81 12.38 0.58
C ALA A 198 -1.51 12.57 1.95
N ALA A 199 -0.84 12.26 3.06
CA ALA A 199 -1.40 12.44 4.40
C ALA A 199 -1.67 13.93 4.70
N LEU A 200 -0.73 14.80 4.32
CA LEU A 200 -0.89 16.25 4.46
C LEU A 200 -2.02 16.79 3.58
N THR A 201 -2.17 16.25 2.36
CA THR A 201 -3.27 16.60 1.47
C THR A 201 -4.62 16.27 2.11
N VAL A 202 -4.78 15.10 2.74
CA VAL A 202 -6.00 14.72 3.47
C VAL A 202 -6.28 15.70 4.62
N LEU A 203 -5.28 16.00 5.46
CA LEU A 203 -5.44 16.92 6.59
C LEU A 203 -5.86 18.33 6.13
N TYR A 204 -5.31 18.79 5.01
CA TYR A 204 -5.69 20.06 4.40
C TYR A 204 -7.13 20.06 3.90
N MET A 205 -7.57 19.01 3.21
CA MET A 205 -8.94 18.89 2.72
C MET A 205 -9.96 18.87 3.88
N ASP A 206 -9.64 18.17 4.97
CA ASP A 206 -10.50 18.11 6.17
C ASP A 206 -10.64 19.47 6.86
N LYS A 207 -9.52 20.19 7.05
CA LYS A 207 -9.52 21.55 7.65
C LYS A 207 -10.36 22.56 6.86
N ASN A 208 -10.40 22.42 5.53
CA ASN A 208 -11.18 23.32 4.67
C ASN A 208 -12.65 22.88 4.51
N ARG A 209 -12.97 21.59 4.66
CA ARG A 209 -14.36 21.13 4.76
C ARG A 209 -15.10 21.71 5.97
N HIS A 210 -14.38 22.07 7.03
CA HIS A 210 -14.93 22.68 8.26
C HIS A 210 -14.93 24.22 8.27
N ARG A 211 -14.41 24.87 7.22
CA ARG A 211 -14.36 26.35 7.10
C ARG A 211 -15.45 26.92 6.19
N ASN A 212 -16.16 26.08 5.45
CA ASN A 212 -17.34 26.42 4.65
C ASN A 212 -18.60 25.86 5.31
#